data_AF-A0A3N5YNC8-F1
#
_entry.id   AF-A0A3N5YNC8-F1
#
_cell.length_a   1.000
_cell.length_b   1.000
_cell.length_c   1.000
_cell.angle_alpha   90.00
_cell.angle_beta   90.00
_cell.angle_gamma   90.00
#
_symmetry.space_group_name_H-M   'P 1'
#
loop_
_entity.id
_entity.type
_entity.pdbx_description
1 polymer ?
#
loop_
_entity_poly.entity_id
_entity_poly.type
_entity_poly.pdbx_seq_one_letter_code
_entity_poly.pdbx_strand_id
1 'polypeptide(L)'
;LEHLFIARELDRLGVRLTSLAPRFPGSFEKGIDYRGPIDVFRRELAAHAAVARSAGPYKISLHSGSDKFSVYPAASEITRGAVHLKTAGTSYLEALRTIAVFVPDLFREIYHFALRRYESDRESYSVSATVARARRFESAPDGELPCALDADDARQVLHVTFGSVLNERDERGRPLFAGRLFDELRAHREAYSETLKAHFARHLAPFAAASR
;
A
#
# COMPACT_ATOMS: atom_id res chain seq x y z
N LEU A 1 -10.43 -20.22 -14.73
CA LEU A 1 -9.89 -21.50 -15.22
C LEU A 1 -8.36 -21.51 -15.21
N GLU A 2 -7.70 -20.42 -15.60
CA GLU A 2 -6.23 -20.30 -15.61
C GLU A 2 -5.56 -20.62 -14.26
N HIS A 3 -6.08 -20.10 -13.13
CA HIS A 3 -5.55 -20.41 -11.80
C HIS A 3 -5.55 -21.93 -11.53
N LEU A 4 -6.63 -22.65 -11.85
CA LEU A 4 -6.70 -24.10 -11.63
C LEU A 4 -5.67 -24.84 -12.49
N PHE A 5 -5.53 -24.45 -13.76
CA PHE A 5 -4.54 -25.04 -14.66
C PHE A 5 -3.13 -24.85 -14.12
N ILE A 6 -2.74 -23.62 -13.76
CA ILE A 6 -1.42 -23.30 -13.19
C ILE A 6 -1.17 -24.12 -11.92
N ALA A 7 -2.14 -24.16 -11.00
CA ALA A 7 -2.00 -24.92 -9.75
C ALA A 7 -1.79 -26.42 -10.00
N ARG A 8 -2.54 -27.00 -10.94
CA ARG A 8 -2.43 -28.44 -11.28
C ARG A 8 -1.12 -28.78 -11.98
N GLU A 9 -0.63 -27.93 -12.88
CA GLU A 9 0.65 -28.17 -13.54
C GLU A 9 1.84 -28.04 -12.57
N LEU A 10 1.78 -27.09 -11.65
CA LEU A 10 2.79 -26.97 -10.60
C LEU A 10 2.78 -28.19 -9.66
N ASP A 11 1.60 -28.67 -9.28
CA ASP A 11 1.43 -29.90 -8.48
C ASP A 11 1.96 -31.13 -9.23
N ARG A 12 1.64 -31.28 -10.52
CA ARG A 12 2.15 -32.36 -11.39
C ARG A 12 3.68 -32.37 -11.47
N LEU A 13 4.31 -31.19 -11.42
CA LEU A 13 5.77 -31.03 -11.41
C LEU A 13 6.40 -31.15 -10.02
N GLY A 14 5.62 -31.44 -8.97
CA GLY A 14 6.10 -31.57 -7.60
C GLY A 14 6.44 -30.23 -6.93
N VAL A 15 5.96 -29.10 -7.47
CA VAL A 15 6.20 -27.76 -6.90
C VAL A 15 5.19 -27.46 -5.81
N ARG A 16 5.67 -27.31 -4.56
CA ARG A 16 4.83 -26.94 -3.43
C ARG A 16 4.56 -25.44 -3.38
N LEU A 17 3.32 -25.04 -3.66
CA LEU A 17 2.86 -23.65 -3.52
C LEU A 17 2.69 -23.26 -2.05
N THR A 18 3.24 -22.11 -1.65
CA THR A 18 2.94 -21.48 -0.35
C THR A 18 1.79 -20.49 -0.47
N SER A 19 1.78 -19.71 -1.55
CA SER A 19 0.70 -18.79 -1.90
C SER A 19 0.71 -18.47 -3.38
N LEU A 20 -0.44 -18.12 -3.94
CA LEU A 20 -0.57 -17.63 -5.31
C LEU A 20 -1.30 -16.28 -5.30
N ALA A 21 -0.80 -15.33 -6.08
CA ALA A 21 -1.38 -13.98 -6.21
C ALA A 21 -2.11 -13.85 -7.55
N PRO A 22 -3.41 -14.16 -7.63
CA PRO A 22 -4.17 -13.95 -8.85
C PRO A 22 -4.39 -12.45 -9.09
N ARG A 23 -4.63 -12.07 -10.35
CA ARG A 23 -5.11 -10.74 -10.68
C ARG A 23 -6.62 -10.69 -10.48
N PHE A 24 -7.07 -9.91 -9.50
CA PHE A 24 -8.48 -9.70 -9.23
C PHE A 24 -9.11 -8.67 -10.20
N PRO A 25 -10.44 -8.73 -10.41
CA PRO A 25 -11.17 -7.66 -11.08
C PRO A 25 -11.07 -6.36 -10.27
N GLY A 26 -11.42 -5.23 -10.90
CA GLY A 26 -11.32 -3.90 -10.29
C GLY A 26 -9.87 -3.41 -10.19
N SER A 27 -9.65 -2.39 -9.36
CA SER A 27 -8.36 -1.70 -9.25
C SER A 27 -7.75 -1.85 -7.85
N PHE A 28 -6.52 -2.38 -7.82
CA PHE A 28 -5.70 -2.54 -6.62
C PHE A 28 -4.53 -1.54 -6.65
N GLU A 29 -4.83 -0.26 -6.78
CA GLU A 29 -3.82 0.80 -6.90
C GLU A 29 -3.04 0.97 -5.60
N LYS A 30 -1.84 1.54 -5.70
CA LYS A 30 -1.00 1.81 -4.53
C LYS A 30 -1.64 2.88 -3.64
N GLY A 31 -1.50 2.72 -2.33
CA GLY A 31 -1.88 3.73 -1.33
C GLY A 31 -3.38 3.96 -1.11
N ILE A 32 -4.30 3.36 -1.87
CA ILE A 32 -5.75 3.63 -1.74
C ILE A 32 -6.57 2.35 -1.58
N ASP A 33 -7.85 2.48 -1.24
CA ASP A 33 -8.77 1.34 -1.16
C ASP A 33 -9.09 0.77 -2.56
N TYR A 34 -9.63 -0.44 -2.58
CA TYR A 34 -10.11 -1.11 -3.78
C TYR A 34 -11.17 -0.28 -4.49
N ARG A 35 -11.08 -0.20 -5.82
CA ARG A 35 -12.10 0.42 -6.67
C ARG A 35 -12.70 -0.59 -7.63
N GLY A 36 -13.99 -0.86 -7.47
CA GLY A 36 -14.75 -1.75 -8.34
C GLY A 36 -15.95 -2.37 -7.62
N PRO A 37 -16.76 -3.18 -8.31
CA PRO A 37 -17.88 -3.88 -7.69
C PRO A 37 -17.39 -4.94 -6.71
N ILE A 38 -17.81 -4.84 -5.44
CA ILE A 38 -17.39 -5.74 -4.37
C ILE A 38 -17.97 -7.14 -4.55
N ASP A 39 -19.18 -7.26 -5.09
CA ASP A 39 -19.84 -8.52 -5.41
C ASP A 39 -19.04 -9.33 -6.46
N VAL A 40 -18.51 -8.64 -7.47
CA VAL A 40 -17.64 -9.22 -8.49
C VAL A 40 -16.33 -9.71 -7.87
N PHE A 41 -15.70 -8.90 -7.01
CA PHE A 41 -14.52 -9.32 -6.25
C PHE A 41 -14.80 -10.57 -5.40
N ARG A 42 -15.91 -10.58 -4.64
CA ARG A 42 -16.29 -11.72 -3.77
C ARG A 42 -16.46 -13.00 -4.58
N ARG A 43 -17.14 -12.95 -5.73
CA ARG A 43 -17.36 -14.11 -6.59
C ARG A 43 -16.04 -14.67 -7.13
N GLU A 44 -15.16 -13.82 -7.66
CA GLU A 44 -13.85 -14.25 -8.17
C GLU A 44 -12.94 -14.80 -7.05
N LEU A 45 -12.95 -14.14 -5.89
CA LEU A 45 -12.23 -14.62 -4.72
C LEU A 45 -12.73 -15.99 -4.26
N ALA A 46 -14.04 -16.24 -4.27
CA ALA A 46 -14.61 -17.54 -3.91
C ALA A 46 -14.12 -18.65 -4.86
N ALA A 47 -14.10 -18.38 -6.16
CA ALA A 47 -13.56 -19.31 -7.15
C ALA A 47 -12.06 -19.59 -6.90
N HIS A 48 -11.25 -18.54 -6.68
CA HIS A 48 -9.82 -18.71 -6.40
C HIS A 48 -9.56 -19.44 -5.07
N ALA A 49 -10.31 -19.14 -4.02
CA ALA A 49 -10.20 -19.82 -2.74
C ALA A 49 -10.60 -21.31 -2.85
N ALA A 50 -11.58 -21.65 -3.68
CA ALA A 50 -11.95 -23.04 -3.95
C ALA A 50 -10.84 -23.79 -4.71
N VAL A 51 -10.18 -23.15 -5.67
CA VAL A 51 -8.99 -23.72 -6.35
C VAL A 51 -7.85 -23.93 -5.34
N ALA A 52 -7.53 -22.92 -4.52
CA ALA A 52 -6.44 -23.01 -3.55
C ALA A 52 -6.64 -24.09 -2.48
N ARG A 53 -7.90 -24.45 -2.17
CA ARG A 53 -8.22 -25.58 -1.29
C ARG A 53 -8.19 -26.93 -2.01
N SER A 54 -8.64 -27.00 -3.26
CA SER A 54 -8.79 -28.27 -3.99
C SER A 54 -7.53 -28.74 -4.73
N ALA A 55 -6.67 -27.80 -5.12
CA ALA A 55 -5.37 -28.05 -5.75
C ALA A 55 -4.19 -27.66 -4.83
N GLY A 56 -4.48 -27.43 -3.54
CA GLY A 56 -3.50 -27.06 -2.52
C GLY A 56 -3.51 -28.02 -1.32
N PRO A 57 -3.22 -27.53 -0.10
CA PRO A 57 -3.54 -26.18 0.38
C PRO A 57 -2.42 -25.14 0.18
N TYR A 58 -2.81 -23.95 -0.30
CA TYR A 58 -1.96 -22.75 -0.29
C TYR A 58 -2.80 -21.48 -0.05
N LYS A 59 -2.14 -20.37 0.28
CA LYS A 59 -2.82 -19.10 0.59
C LYS A 59 -3.13 -18.30 -0.67
N ILE A 60 -4.21 -17.52 -0.63
CA ILE A 60 -4.44 -16.46 -1.62
C ILE A 60 -3.63 -15.23 -1.20
N SER A 61 -2.74 -14.77 -2.08
CA SER A 61 -1.93 -13.58 -1.80
C SER A 61 -2.55 -12.33 -2.42
N LEU A 62 -2.72 -11.29 -1.61
CA LEU A 62 -3.18 -9.97 -2.04
C LEU A 62 -1.97 -9.05 -2.24
N HIS A 63 -1.59 -8.84 -3.49
CA HIS A 63 -0.58 -7.87 -3.88
C HIS A 63 -1.18 -6.45 -3.94
N SER A 64 -0.34 -5.42 -3.75
CA SER A 64 -0.83 -4.06 -3.46
C SER A 64 -1.86 -4.08 -2.32
N GLY A 65 -1.66 -4.98 -1.37
CA GLY A 65 -2.68 -5.39 -0.41
C GLY A 65 -2.97 -4.33 0.63
N SER A 66 -2.01 -3.44 0.90
CA SER A 66 -2.20 -2.31 1.83
C SER A 66 -3.38 -1.42 1.44
N ASP A 67 -4.07 -0.92 2.46
CA ASP A 67 -5.16 0.05 2.41
C ASP A 67 -6.44 -0.43 1.70
N LYS A 68 -6.53 -1.73 1.35
CA LYS A 68 -7.70 -2.35 0.72
C LYS A 68 -8.79 -2.73 1.72
N PHE A 69 -9.13 -1.80 2.62
CA PHE A 69 -9.99 -2.06 3.78
C PHE A 69 -11.36 -2.63 3.39
N SER A 70 -11.95 -2.16 2.29
CA SER A 70 -13.24 -2.63 1.80
C SER A 70 -13.29 -4.12 1.45
N VAL A 71 -12.16 -4.72 1.05
CA VAL A 71 -12.10 -6.13 0.62
C VAL A 71 -11.57 -7.08 1.68
N TYR A 72 -10.98 -6.58 2.76
CA TYR A 72 -10.44 -7.45 3.83
C TYR A 72 -11.46 -8.36 4.50
N PRO A 73 -12.70 -7.91 4.82
CA PRO A 73 -13.69 -8.81 5.40
C PRO A 73 -14.01 -10.00 4.48
N ALA A 74 -14.21 -9.74 3.19
CA ALA A 74 -14.42 -10.77 2.18
C ALA A 74 -13.20 -11.70 2.03
N ALA A 75 -11.99 -11.13 2.01
CA ALA A 75 -10.74 -11.89 1.96
C ALA A 75 -10.62 -12.85 3.14
N SER A 76 -10.87 -12.37 4.35
CA SER A 76 -10.81 -13.14 5.59
C SER A 76 -11.85 -14.28 5.60
N GLU A 77 -13.12 -13.94 5.35
CA GLU A 77 -14.26 -14.85 5.37
C GLU A 77 -14.12 -15.98 4.33
N ILE A 78 -13.95 -15.61 3.05
CA ILE A 78 -14.04 -16.54 1.92
C ILE A 78 -12.83 -17.49 1.85
N THR A 79 -11.66 -17.01 2.27
CA THR A 79 -10.44 -17.83 2.34
C THR A 79 -10.31 -18.59 3.66
N ARG A 80 -11.19 -18.34 4.64
CA ARG A 80 -11.11 -18.89 6.00
C ARG A 80 -9.76 -18.57 6.65
N GLY A 81 -9.35 -17.31 6.55
CA GLY A 81 -8.07 -16.83 7.08
C GLY A 81 -6.82 -17.22 6.28
N ALA A 82 -6.93 -18.04 5.21
CA ALA A 82 -5.80 -18.46 4.37
C ALA A 82 -5.35 -17.36 3.38
N VAL A 83 -4.96 -16.20 3.92
CA VAL A 83 -4.53 -15.01 3.16
C VAL A 83 -3.05 -14.73 3.39
N HIS A 84 -2.36 -14.28 2.34
CA HIS A 84 -1.07 -13.62 2.44
C HIS A 84 -1.20 -12.16 1.98
N LEU A 85 -1.30 -11.23 2.94
CA LEU A 85 -1.43 -9.80 2.66
C LEU A 85 -0.04 -9.16 2.52
N LYS A 86 0.27 -8.60 1.34
CA LYS A 86 1.54 -7.90 1.11
C LYS A 86 1.38 -6.39 1.28
N THR A 87 2.08 -5.83 2.27
CA THR A 87 2.24 -4.38 2.46
C THR A 87 3.70 -3.98 2.18
N ALA A 88 3.94 -2.71 1.89
CA ALA A 88 5.30 -2.17 1.71
C ALA A 88 5.27 -0.64 1.83
N GLY A 89 4.80 0.05 0.78
CA GLY A 89 4.88 1.51 0.68
C GLY A 89 4.05 2.27 1.73
N THR A 90 3.05 1.64 2.36
CA THR A 90 2.31 2.30 3.44
C THR A 90 3.18 2.63 4.65
N SER A 91 4.21 1.84 4.95
CA SER A 91 5.13 2.16 6.06
C SER A 91 5.92 3.45 5.80
N TYR A 92 6.21 3.74 4.53
CA TYR A 92 6.80 5.03 4.11
C TYR A 92 5.79 6.16 4.22
N LEU A 93 4.53 5.93 3.84
CA LEU A 93 3.46 6.91 4.01
C LEU A 93 3.24 7.26 5.49
N GLU A 94 3.23 6.28 6.38
CA GLU A 94 3.12 6.53 7.82
C GLU A 94 4.38 7.23 8.39
N ALA A 95 5.55 7.03 7.77
CA ALA A 95 6.75 7.80 8.12
C ALA A 95 6.57 9.28 7.75
N LEU A 96 6.07 9.56 6.54
CA LEU A 96 5.73 10.92 6.12
C LEU A 96 4.62 11.54 6.96
N ARG A 97 3.65 10.73 7.44
CA ARG A 97 2.63 11.21 8.39
C ARG A 97 3.26 11.68 9.69
N THR A 98 4.24 10.96 10.22
CA THR A 98 5.01 11.42 11.40
C THR A 98 5.73 12.73 11.09
N ILE A 99 6.42 12.83 9.94
CA ILE A 99 7.10 14.08 9.55
C ILE A 99 6.14 15.25 9.38
N ALA A 100 4.95 15.04 8.81
CA ALA A 100 3.93 16.08 8.66
C ALA A 100 3.51 16.70 10.00
N VAL A 101 3.55 15.93 11.09
CA VAL A 101 3.19 16.40 12.44
C VAL A 101 4.35 17.13 13.11
N PHE A 102 5.56 16.55 13.07
CA PHE A 102 6.69 17.04 13.89
C PHE A 102 7.62 18.00 13.15
N VAL A 103 7.72 17.87 11.83
CA VAL A 103 8.65 18.64 10.98
C VAL A 103 7.91 19.08 9.70
N PRO A 104 6.87 19.93 9.83
CA PRO A 104 5.97 20.29 8.74
C PRO A 104 6.70 20.92 7.54
N ASP A 105 7.76 21.70 7.79
CA ASP A 105 8.59 22.28 6.72
C ASP A 105 9.24 21.21 5.84
N LEU A 106 9.84 20.18 6.45
CA LEU A 106 10.42 19.05 5.70
C LEU A 106 9.34 18.29 4.93
N PHE A 107 8.15 18.11 5.51
CA PHE A 107 7.04 17.48 4.81
C PHE A 107 6.63 18.30 3.58
N ARG A 108 6.51 19.62 3.68
CA ARG A 108 6.18 20.51 2.55
C ARG A 108 7.22 20.42 1.44
N GLU A 109 8.51 20.46 1.80
CA GLU A 109 9.60 20.32 0.83
C GLU A 109 9.48 19.00 0.04
N ILE A 110 9.27 17.88 0.75
CA ILE A 110 9.07 16.56 0.14
C ILE A 110 7.79 16.56 -0.72
N TYR A 111 6.70 17.15 -0.23
CA TYR A 111 5.41 17.15 -0.92
C TYR A 111 5.47 17.92 -2.24
N HIS A 112 6.05 19.13 -2.23
CA HIS A 112 6.24 19.91 -3.45
C HIS A 112 7.16 19.20 -4.44
N PHE A 113 8.23 18.57 -3.95
CA PHE A 113 9.11 17.77 -4.80
C PHE A 113 8.36 16.59 -5.43
N ALA A 114 7.58 15.84 -4.64
CA ALA A 114 6.77 14.73 -5.11
C ALA A 114 5.75 15.16 -6.19
N LEU A 115 5.07 16.30 -6.00
CA LEU A 115 4.14 16.83 -7.00
C LEU A 115 4.80 17.10 -8.35
N ARG A 116 6.06 17.58 -8.36
CA ARG A 116 6.83 17.80 -9.59
C ARG A 116 7.31 16.50 -10.25
N ARG A 117 7.61 15.47 -9.45
CA ARG A 117 8.13 14.18 -9.92
C ARG A 117 7.04 13.20 -10.35
N TYR A 118 5.81 13.38 -9.88
CA TYR A 118 4.74 12.41 -10.01
C TYR A 118 4.50 11.91 -11.43
N GLU A 119 4.43 12.80 -12.43
CA GLU A 119 4.14 12.38 -13.81
C GLU A 119 5.19 11.45 -14.39
N SER A 120 6.48 11.66 -14.05
CA SER A 120 7.56 10.75 -14.46
C SER A 120 7.57 9.47 -13.63
N ASP A 121 7.45 9.60 -12.31
CA ASP A 121 7.62 8.46 -11.40
C ASP A 121 6.44 7.48 -11.46
N ARG A 122 5.25 7.93 -11.86
CA ARG A 122 4.06 7.07 -11.96
C ARG A 122 4.08 6.12 -13.15
N GLU A 123 4.97 6.28 -14.13
CA GLU A 123 5.01 5.44 -15.35
C GLU A 123 5.14 3.95 -15.03
N SER A 124 5.82 3.59 -13.93
CA SER A 124 5.98 2.21 -13.47
C SER A 124 4.86 1.72 -12.53
N TYR A 125 3.80 2.51 -12.34
CA TYR A 125 2.73 2.24 -11.37
C TYR A 125 1.34 2.36 -12.00
N SER A 126 0.43 1.45 -11.61
CA SER A 126 -0.99 1.62 -11.87
C SER A 126 -1.62 2.47 -10.76
N VAL A 127 -1.78 3.76 -11.04
CA VAL A 127 -2.37 4.79 -10.15
C VAL A 127 -3.24 5.76 -10.96
N SER A 128 -4.21 6.38 -10.30
CA SER A 128 -5.21 7.28 -10.90
C SER A 128 -5.18 8.71 -10.36
N ALA A 129 -4.19 9.01 -9.50
CA ALA A 129 -4.04 10.33 -8.93
C ALA A 129 -3.74 11.39 -9.98
N THR A 130 -4.21 12.60 -9.70
CA THR A 130 -3.94 13.79 -10.50
C THR A 130 -3.24 14.84 -9.65
N VAL A 131 -2.20 15.47 -10.22
CA VAL A 131 -1.48 16.55 -9.55
C VAL A 131 -2.44 17.67 -9.15
N ALA A 132 -3.39 18.02 -10.02
CA ALA A 132 -4.38 19.08 -9.74
C ALA A 132 -5.17 18.85 -8.44
N ARG A 133 -5.66 17.64 -8.18
CA ARG A 133 -6.39 17.32 -6.94
C ARG A 133 -5.45 17.23 -5.73
N ALA A 134 -4.23 16.74 -5.93
CA ALA A 134 -3.23 16.66 -4.86
C ALA A 134 -2.76 18.04 -4.39
N ARG A 135 -2.63 19.03 -5.28
CA ARG A 135 -2.15 20.39 -4.95
C ARG A 135 -2.92 21.11 -3.84
N ARG A 136 -4.13 20.68 -3.49
CA ARG A 136 -4.92 21.28 -2.40
C ARG A 136 -4.17 21.38 -1.06
N PHE A 137 -3.18 20.51 -0.82
CA PHE A 137 -2.39 20.51 0.41
C PHE A 137 -1.09 21.34 0.34
N GLU A 138 -0.74 21.92 -0.81
CA GLU A 138 0.46 22.76 -0.95
C GLU A 138 0.44 23.95 0.02
N SER A 139 -0.73 24.56 0.19
CA SER A 139 -0.95 25.74 1.04
C SER A 139 -1.78 25.43 2.29
N ALA A 140 -2.01 24.15 2.62
CA ALA A 140 -2.75 23.78 3.83
C ALA A 140 -1.95 24.22 5.08
N PRO A 141 -2.59 24.64 6.18
CA PRO A 141 -1.90 24.90 7.46
C PRO A 141 -1.16 23.67 7.99
N ASP A 142 -0.15 23.86 8.84
CA ASP A 142 0.68 22.75 9.37
C ASP A 142 -0.16 21.65 10.02
N GLY A 143 -1.17 22.03 10.81
CA GLY A 143 -2.09 21.08 11.46
C GLY A 143 -2.93 20.23 10.50
N GLU A 144 -3.05 20.63 9.22
CA GLU A 144 -3.81 19.93 8.19
C GLU A 144 -2.91 19.11 7.23
N LEU A 145 -1.58 19.24 7.31
CA LEU A 145 -0.67 18.47 6.47
C LEU A 145 -0.85 16.94 6.58
N PRO A 146 -1.09 16.36 7.78
CA PRO A 146 -1.36 14.93 7.89
C PRO A 146 -2.57 14.47 7.07
N CYS A 147 -3.54 15.34 6.80
CA CYS A 147 -4.72 15.00 5.98
C CYS A 147 -4.37 14.73 4.51
N ALA A 148 -3.18 15.14 4.04
CA ALA A 148 -2.67 14.74 2.74
C ALA A 148 -2.47 13.21 2.64
N LEU A 149 -2.18 12.55 3.77
CA LEU A 149 -1.93 11.12 3.85
C LEU A 149 -3.22 10.30 3.96
N ASP A 150 -4.37 10.97 4.01
CA ASP A 150 -5.72 10.39 4.00
C ASP A 150 -6.44 10.61 2.67
N ALA A 151 -5.89 11.46 1.80
CA ALA A 151 -6.46 11.81 0.52
C ALA A 151 -5.87 10.98 -0.61
N ASP A 152 -6.72 10.25 -1.35
CA ASP A 152 -6.30 9.34 -2.41
C ASP A 152 -5.21 9.90 -3.34
N ASP A 153 -5.43 11.08 -3.91
CA ASP A 153 -4.50 11.67 -4.87
C ASP A 153 -3.14 12.00 -4.24
N ALA A 154 -3.15 12.70 -3.10
CA ALA A 154 -1.93 13.11 -2.41
C ALA A 154 -1.15 11.91 -1.87
N ARG A 155 -1.86 10.93 -1.32
CA ARG A 155 -1.30 9.67 -0.82
C ARG A 155 -0.64 8.86 -1.93
N GLN A 156 -1.25 8.79 -3.13
CA GLN A 156 -0.64 8.16 -4.30
C GLN A 156 0.60 8.90 -4.81
N VAL A 157 0.53 10.23 -4.91
CA VAL A 157 1.67 11.08 -5.31
C VAL A 157 2.88 10.80 -4.42
N LEU A 158 2.68 10.84 -3.10
CA LEU A 158 3.72 10.52 -2.13
C LEU A 158 4.20 9.08 -2.25
N HIS A 159 3.29 8.12 -2.43
CA HIS A 159 3.64 6.71 -2.50
C HIS A 159 4.56 6.39 -3.69
N VAL A 160 4.26 6.88 -4.89
CA VAL A 160 5.00 6.47 -6.09
C VAL A 160 6.35 7.20 -6.20
N THR A 161 6.47 8.37 -5.59
CA THR A 161 7.68 9.21 -5.67
C THR A 161 8.72 8.92 -4.59
N PHE A 162 8.51 7.92 -3.73
CA PHE A 162 9.46 7.56 -2.66
C PHE A 162 10.89 7.36 -3.18
N GLY A 163 11.04 6.75 -4.36
CA GLY A 163 12.32 6.51 -4.99
C GLY A 163 13.05 7.81 -5.32
N SER A 164 12.36 8.78 -5.93
CA SER A 164 12.95 10.09 -6.19
C SER A 164 13.28 10.82 -4.89
N VAL A 165 12.38 10.83 -3.90
CA VAL A 165 12.61 11.52 -2.61
C VAL A 165 13.86 10.98 -1.90
N LEU A 166 14.03 9.66 -1.86
CA LEU A 166 15.16 9.05 -1.15
C LEU A 166 16.49 9.14 -1.90
N ASN A 167 16.47 9.35 -3.22
CA ASN A 167 17.68 9.40 -4.05
C ASN A 167 18.06 10.80 -4.52
N GLU A 168 17.19 11.81 -4.31
CA GLU A 168 17.47 13.19 -4.69
C GLU A 168 18.72 13.72 -3.99
N ARG A 169 19.53 14.48 -4.74
CA ARG A 169 20.80 15.04 -4.26
C ARG A 169 20.86 16.55 -4.51
N ASP A 170 21.53 17.26 -3.60
CA ASP A 170 21.85 18.67 -3.81
C ASP A 170 22.97 18.85 -4.84
N GLU A 171 23.30 20.11 -5.17
CA GLU A 171 24.38 20.47 -6.10
C GLU A 171 25.76 19.94 -5.69
N ARG A 172 25.94 19.58 -4.41
CA ARG A 172 27.17 19.02 -3.85
C ARG A 172 27.13 17.49 -3.77
N GLY A 173 26.10 16.86 -4.34
CA GLY A 173 25.92 15.40 -4.36
C GLY A 173 25.44 14.79 -3.04
N ARG A 174 25.07 15.60 -2.04
CA ARG A 174 24.59 15.11 -0.74
C ARG A 174 23.10 14.78 -0.81
N PRO A 175 22.61 13.76 -0.09
CA PRO A 175 21.17 13.44 -0.09
C PRO A 175 20.33 14.64 0.36
N LEU A 176 19.37 15.05 -0.48
CA LEU A 176 18.58 16.26 -0.23
C LEU A 176 17.56 16.04 0.90
N PHE A 177 16.82 14.93 0.86
CA PHE A 177 15.78 14.62 1.84
C PHE A 177 16.12 13.44 2.75
N ALA A 178 16.76 12.40 2.20
CA ALA A 178 16.90 11.11 2.89
C ALA A 178 17.57 11.23 4.27
N GLY A 179 18.67 12.00 4.38
CA GLY A 179 19.37 12.21 5.65
C GLY A 179 18.46 12.81 6.73
N ARG A 180 17.87 13.98 6.42
CA ARG A 180 16.91 14.68 7.30
C ARG A 180 15.74 13.78 7.66
N LEU A 181 15.12 13.12 6.69
CA LEU A 181 14.00 12.20 6.91
C LEU A 181 14.36 11.10 7.92
N PHE A 182 15.51 10.44 7.77
CA PHE A 182 15.92 9.39 8.70
C PHE A 182 16.29 9.93 10.08
N ASP A 183 16.92 11.09 10.17
CA ASP A 183 17.30 11.68 11.45
C ASP A 183 16.06 12.10 12.26
N GLU A 184 15.09 12.73 11.60
CA GLU A 184 13.82 13.12 12.24
C GLU A 184 12.98 11.90 12.63
N LEU A 185 12.93 10.85 11.81
CA LEU A 185 12.25 9.60 12.20
C LEU A 185 12.93 8.90 13.38
N ARG A 186 14.26 9.04 13.55
CA ARG A 186 14.97 8.52 14.74
C ARG A 186 14.67 9.37 15.97
N ALA A 187 14.61 10.69 15.83
CA ALA A 187 14.25 11.61 16.91
C ALA A 187 12.80 11.39 17.38
N HIS A 188 11.89 11.07 16.46
CA HIS A 188 10.47 10.82 16.72
C HIS A 188 10.07 9.33 16.63
N ARG A 189 10.98 8.42 17.00
CA ARG A 189 10.81 6.96 16.83
C ARG A 189 9.54 6.42 17.47
N GLU A 190 9.23 6.87 18.68
CA GLU A 190 8.04 6.41 19.40
C GLU A 190 6.76 6.80 18.66
N ALA A 191 6.66 8.05 18.22
CA ALA A 191 5.51 8.52 17.44
C ALA A 191 5.37 7.77 16.10
N TYR A 192 6.49 7.50 15.42
CA TYR A 192 6.47 6.69 14.20
C TYR A 192 6.01 5.26 14.48
N SER A 193 6.50 4.65 15.56
CA SER A 193 6.08 3.31 15.97
C SER A 193 4.58 3.25 16.29
N GLU A 194 4.03 4.24 16.99
CA GLU A 194 2.60 4.28 17.31
C GLU A 194 1.75 4.48 16.06
N THR A 195 2.21 5.32 15.12
CA THR A 195 1.55 5.50 13.81
C THR A 195 1.49 4.17 13.05
N LEU A 196 2.61 3.44 12.97
CA LEU A 196 2.66 2.12 12.33
C LEU A 196 1.76 1.10 13.03
N LYS A 197 1.79 1.04 14.36
CA LYS A 197 0.95 0.12 15.15
C LYS A 197 -0.53 0.38 14.89
N ALA A 198 -0.98 1.62 14.97
CA ALA A 198 -2.37 2.00 14.70
C ALA A 198 -2.77 1.62 13.27
N HIS A 199 -1.92 1.93 12.29
CA HIS A 199 -2.18 1.63 10.88
C HIS A 199 -2.29 0.12 10.61
N PHE A 200 -1.34 -0.68 11.11
CA PHE A 200 -1.37 -2.13 10.91
C PHE A 200 -2.39 -2.86 11.78
N ALA A 201 -2.74 -2.34 12.95
CA ALA A 201 -3.85 -2.88 13.74
C ALA A 201 -5.16 -2.85 12.94
N ARG A 202 -5.43 -1.75 12.21
CA ARG A 202 -6.57 -1.65 11.29
C ARG A 202 -6.50 -2.67 10.15
N HIS A 203 -5.31 -2.95 9.62
CA HIS A 203 -5.11 -3.97 8.57
C HIS A 203 -5.36 -5.39 9.07
N LEU A 204 -4.91 -5.69 10.30
CA LEU A 204 -4.98 -7.03 10.87
C LEU A 204 -6.34 -7.35 11.49
N ALA A 205 -7.09 -6.34 11.94
CA ALA A 205 -8.36 -6.51 12.63
C ALA A 205 -9.37 -7.43 11.88
N PRO A 206 -9.58 -7.31 10.55
CA PRO A 206 -10.49 -8.20 9.82
C PRO A 206 -10.04 -9.68 9.79
N PHE A 207 -8.75 -9.95 10.00
CA PHE A 207 -8.16 -11.30 9.95
C PHE A 207 -8.02 -11.95 11.33
N ALA A 208 -8.08 -11.15 12.40
CA ALA A 208 -7.97 -11.65 13.78
C ALA A 208 -9.13 -12.58 14.18
N ALA A 209 -10.34 -12.35 13.66
CA ALA A 209 -11.51 -13.17 13.95
C ALA A 209 -11.52 -14.53 13.24
N ALA A 210 -10.90 -14.62 12.06
CA ALA A 210 -10.85 -15.86 11.27
C ALA A 210 -9.73 -16.83 11.69
N SER A 211 -8.90 -16.43 12.65
CA SER A 211 -7.82 -17.26 13.22
C SER A 211 -8.25 -18.05 14.46
N ARG A 212 -9.55 -18.03 14.80
CA ARG A 212 -10.18 -18.85 15.84
C ARG A 212 -11.04 -19.92 15.19
#